data_AF-A0A7S4C5D1-F1
#
_entry.id   AF-A0A7S4C5D1-F1
#
_cell.length_a   1.000
_cell.length_b   1.000
_cell.length_c   1.000
_cell.angle_alpha   90.00
_cell.angle_beta   90.00
_cell.angle_gamma   90.00
#
_symmetry.space_group_name_H-M   'P 1'
#
loop_
_entity.id
_entity.type
_entity.pdbx_description
1 polymer ?
#
loop_
_entity_poly.entity_id
_entity_poly.type
_entity_poly.pdbx_seq_one_letter_code
_entity_poly.pdbx_strand_id
1 'polypeptide(L)'
;SHLSVVDLAGCEQVKQSGVAGLRLKEAVGINSSLLVLGKVISALSEGRAHVPYFETKLTRLLRSSFGGSSRTTCIVTASPDDEHAENTVQALRFGERCATIVNSA
;
A
#
# COMPACT_ATOMS: atom_id res chain seq x y z
N SER A 1 -4.66 -19.25 -15.53
CA SER A 1 -4.51 -17.77 -15.39
C SER A 1 -5.37 -17.31 -14.22
N HIS A 2 -4.89 -16.37 -13.41
CA HIS A 2 -5.63 -15.80 -12.27
C HIS A 2 -5.66 -14.28 -12.42
N LEU A 3 -6.82 -13.67 -12.22
CA LEU A 3 -6.99 -12.22 -12.19
C LEU A 3 -7.40 -11.82 -10.79
N SER A 4 -6.64 -10.93 -10.17
CA SER A 4 -6.98 -10.33 -8.88
C SER A 4 -7.32 -8.86 -9.11
N VAL A 5 -8.53 -8.46 -8.70
CA VAL A 5 -8.94 -7.05 -8.62
C VAL A 5 -9.04 -6.73 -7.14
N VAL A 6 -8.22 -5.80 -6.68
CA VAL A 6 -8.08 -5.47 -5.25
C VAL A 6 -8.37 -3.99 -5.07
N ASP A 7 -9.33 -3.69 -4.20
CA ASP A 7 -9.60 -2.34 -3.74
C ASP A 7 -8.97 -2.14 -2.35
N LEU A 8 -8.37 -0.98 -2.14
CA LEU A 8 -7.67 -0.62 -0.90
C LEU A 8 -8.34 0.61 -0.29
N ALA A 9 -8.55 0.56 1.02
CA ALA A 9 -8.99 1.73 1.78
C ALA A 9 -7.92 2.84 1.75
N GLY A 10 -8.33 4.06 2.10
CA GLY A 10 -7.44 5.20 2.17
C GLY A 10 -6.39 5.07 3.28
N CYS A 11 -5.29 5.80 3.11
CA CYS A 11 -4.18 5.88 4.07
C CYS A 11 -4.30 7.08 5.02
N GLU A 12 -5.51 7.62 5.20
CA GLU A 12 -5.73 8.85 5.94
C GLU A 12 -5.21 8.80 7.38
N GLN A 13 -4.69 9.93 7.83
CA GLN A 13 -4.21 10.06 9.20
C GLN A 13 -5.39 10.09 10.17
N VAL A 14 -5.44 9.10 11.04
CA VAL A 14 -6.45 8.98 12.11
C VAL A 14 -6.59 10.25 12.96
N LYS A 15 -5.49 11.00 13.11
CA LYS A 15 -5.47 12.27 13.85
C LYS A 15 -6.27 13.39 13.15
N GLN A 16 -6.28 13.39 11.82
CA GLN A 16 -6.99 14.40 11.02
C GLN A 16 -8.47 14.05 10.84
N SER A 17 -8.83 12.76 10.93
CA SER A 17 -10.19 12.30 10.66
C SER A 17 -11.16 12.42 11.85
N GLY A 18 -10.69 12.79 13.04
CA GLY A 18 -11.55 13.00 14.23
C GLY A 18 -12.29 11.76 14.72
N VAL A 19 -11.85 10.57 14.31
CA VAL A 19 -12.57 9.31 14.50
C VAL A 19 -12.36 8.78 15.93
N ALA A 20 -13.46 8.37 16.58
CA ALA A 20 -13.45 7.88 17.96
C ALA A 20 -14.10 6.49 18.11
N GLY A 21 -13.86 5.86 19.27
CA GLY A 21 -14.54 4.62 19.67
C GLY A 21 -14.25 3.43 18.76
N LEU A 22 -15.30 2.76 18.27
CA LEU A 22 -15.17 1.57 17.41
C LEU A 22 -14.53 1.89 16.06
N ARG A 23 -14.88 3.03 15.45
CA ARG A 23 -14.32 3.44 14.15
C ARG A 23 -12.82 3.77 14.25
N LEU A 24 -12.35 4.20 15.42
CA LEU A 24 -10.92 4.39 15.67
C LEU A 24 -10.16 3.06 15.59
N LYS A 25 -10.71 2.00 16.17
CA LYS A 25 -10.10 0.66 16.12
C LYS A 25 -10.04 0.13 14.68
N GLU A 26 -11.09 0.36 13.90
CA GLU A 26 -11.13 0.01 12.49
C GLU A 26 -10.09 0.78 11.67
N ALA A 27 -10.03 2.10 11.83
CA ALA A 27 -9.05 2.95 11.15
C ALA A 27 -7.60 2.55 11.48
N VAL A 28 -7.34 2.15 12.72
CA VAL A 28 -6.02 1.60 13.12
C VAL A 28 -5.73 0.28 12.40
N GLY A 29 -6.71 -0.61 12.25
CA GLY A 29 -6.56 -1.87 11.53
C GLY A 29 -6.26 -1.66 10.04
N ILE A 30 -6.99 -0.76 9.39
CA ILE A 30 -6.78 -0.38 7.99
C ILE A 30 -5.36 0.15 7.80
N ASN A 31 -4.98 1.18 8.58
CA ASN A 31 -3.68 1.82 8.48
C ASN A 31 -2.52 0.88 8.81
N SER A 32 -2.71 -0.08 9.72
CA SER A 32 -1.72 -1.10 10.00
C SER A 32 -1.41 -1.95 8.76
N SER A 33 -2.44 -2.41 8.04
CA SER A 33 -2.25 -3.21 6.83
C SER A 33 -1.59 -2.44 5.68
N LEU A 34 -1.97 -1.17 5.49
CA LEU A 34 -1.39 -0.29 4.47
C LEU A 34 0.05 0.10 4.81
N LEU A 35 0.37 0.29 6.09
CA LEU A 35 1.74 0.56 6.55
C LEU A 35 2.67 -0.62 6.20
N VAL A 36 2.24 -1.85 6.47
CA VAL A 36 3.03 -3.04 6.13
C VAL A 36 3.16 -3.20 4.62
N LEU A 37 2.12 -2.90 3.85
CA LEU A 37 2.24 -2.85 2.38
C LEU A 37 3.31 -1.84 1.95
N GLY A 38 3.31 -0.64 2.54
CA GLY A 38 4.37 0.36 2.31
C GLY A 38 5.78 -0.15 2.61
N LYS A 39 5.95 -0.93 3.69
CA LYS A 39 7.24 -1.58 4.02
C LYS A 39 7.65 -2.62 2.96
N VAL A 40 6.71 -3.44 2.49
CA VAL A 40 6.95 -4.45 1.44
C VAL A 40 7.42 -3.77 0.15
N ILE A 41 6.69 -2.74 -0.30
CA ILE A 41 7.04 -1.98 -1.52
C ILE A 41 8.42 -1.33 -1.38
N SER A 42 8.72 -0.74 -0.23
CA SER A 42 10.03 -0.11 0.02
C SER A 42 11.17 -1.15 0.02
N ALA A 43 10.97 -2.29 0.69
CA ALA A 43 11.97 -3.36 0.72
C ALA A 43 12.25 -3.93 -0.69
N LEU A 44 11.23 -4.04 -1.53
CA LEU A 44 11.37 -4.47 -2.92
C LEU A 44 12.08 -3.45 -3.80
N SER A 45 11.68 -2.18 -3.70
CA SER A 45 12.29 -1.07 -4.45
C SER A 45 13.78 -0.93 -4.15
N GLU A 46 14.18 -1.18 -2.90
CA GLU A 46 15.58 -1.16 -2.45
C GLU A 46 16.33 -2.48 -2.71
N GLY A 47 15.69 -3.50 -3.27
CA GLY A 47 16.33 -4.80 -3.55
C GLY A 47 16.76 -5.57 -2.30
N ARG A 48 16.07 -5.38 -1.16
CA ARG A 48 16.41 -6.06 0.10
C ARG A 48 16.21 -7.57 -0.03
N ALA A 49 17.10 -8.35 0.59
CA ALA A 49 17.00 -9.81 0.63
C ALA A 49 15.75 -10.31 1.40
N HIS A 50 15.35 -9.60 2.45
CA HIS A 50 14.15 -9.92 3.23
C HIS A 50 13.03 -8.92 2.96
N VAL A 51 11.86 -9.44 2.59
CA VAL A 51 10.63 -8.66 2.35
C VAL A 51 9.52 -9.16 3.29
N PRO A 52 8.89 -8.28 4.10
CA PRO A 52 8.01 -8.69 5.21
C PRO A 52 6.58 -9.03 4.76
N TYR A 53 6.42 -9.92 3.77
CA TYR A 53 5.08 -10.29 3.26
C TYR A 53 4.16 -10.91 4.31
N PHE A 54 4.71 -11.57 5.32
CA PHE A 54 3.95 -12.40 6.26
C PHE A 54 3.38 -11.65 7.46
N GLU A 55 3.67 -10.36 7.61
CA GLU A 55 3.17 -9.54 8.73
C GLU A 55 1.65 -9.33 8.68
N THR A 56 1.04 -9.27 7.49
CA THR A 56 -0.41 -9.08 7.34
C THR A 56 -1.03 -10.03 6.32
N LYS A 57 -2.33 -10.29 6.45
CA LYS A 57 -3.07 -11.07 5.45
C LYS A 57 -3.04 -10.39 4.07
N LEU A 58 -3.13 -9.07 4.03
CA LEU A 58 -3.08 -8.28 2.79
C LEU A 58 -1.76 -8.49 2.04
N THR A 59 -0.63 -8.32 2.72
CA THR A 59 0.69 -8.47 2.08
C THR A 59 0.99 -9.91 1.68
N ARG A 60 0.42 -10.91 2.38
CA ARG A 60 0.48 -12.31 1.95
C ARG A 60 -0.27 -12.57 0.66
N LEU A 61 -1.48 -12.01 0.53
CA LEU A 61 -2.30 -12.14 -0.67
C LEU A 61 -1.62 -11.47 -1.88
N LEU A 62 -0.99 -10.31 -1.66
CA LEU A 62 -0.35 -9.52 -2.71
C LEU A 62 1.08 -9.98 -3.07
N ARG A 63 1.61 -11.02 -2.43
CA ARG A 63 2.98 -11.52 -2.68
C ARG A 63 3.23 -11.94 -4.13
N SER A 64 2.21 -12.44 -4.84
CA SER A 64 2.35 -12.77 -6.27
C SER A 64 2.40 -11.51 -7.15
N SER A 65 1.83 -10.40 -6.68
CA SER A 65 1.66 -9.16 -7.44
C SER A 65 2.87 -8.23 -7.35
N PHE A 66 3.52 -8.13 -6.19
CA PHE A 66 4.71 -7.31 -6.02
C PHE A 66 5.91 -8.20 -5.76
N GLY A 67 6.90 -8.19 -6.67
CA GLY A 67 8.09 -9.05 -6.59
C GLY A 67 7.81 -10.53 -6.87
N GLY A 68 6.66 -10.84 -7.47
CA GLY A 68 6.20 -12.20 -7.74
C GLY A 68 6.04 -12.49 -9.24
N SER A 69 5.23 -13.50 -9.55
CA SER A 69 5.05 -14.01 -10.91
C SER A 69 3.79 -13.48 -11.62
N SER A 70 3.15 -12.42 -11.12
CA SER A 70 1.99 -11.80 -11.75
C SER A 70 2.39 -10.57 -12.56
N ARG A 71 1.68 -10.32 -13.66
CA ARG A 71 1.66 -8.97 -14.25
C ARG A 71 0.76 -8.10 -13.37
N THR A 72 1.26 -6.94 -12.96
CA THR A 72 0.58 -6.12 -11.95
C THR A 72 0.53 -4.67 -12.40
N THR A 73 -0.67 -4.10 -12.34
CA THR A 73 -0.91 -2.67 -12.53
C THR A 73 -1.38 -2.09 -11.21
N CYS A 74 -0.77 -0.99 -10.78
CA CYS A 74 -1.17 -0.25 -9.58
C CYS A 74 -1.78 1.09 -10.03
N ILE A 75 -2.97 1.40 -9.53
CA ILE A 75 -3.63 2.68 -9.75
C ILE A 75 -3.49 3.48 -8.46
N VAL A 76 -2.91 4.68 -8.58
CA VAL A 76 -2.77 5.61 -7.45
C VAL A 76 -3.81 6.71 -7.60
N THR A 77 -4.68 6.83 -6.59
CA THR A 77 -5.66 7.91 -6.49
C THR A 77 -5.19 8.91 -5.42
N ALA A 78 -5.28 10.20 -5.74
CA ALA A 78 -4.86 11.26 -4.83
C ALA A 78 -5.71 12.51 -5.06
N SER A 79 -5.84 13.36 -4.03
CA SER A 79 -6.60 14.61 -4.13
C SER A 79 -5.77 15.70 -4.84
N PRO A 80 -6.41 16.52 -5.70
CA PRO A 80 -5.77 17.70 -6.27
C PRO A 80 -5.74 18.91 -5.33
N ASP A 81 -6.40 18.85 -4.17
CA ASP A 81 -6.57 20.00 -3.27
C ASP A 81 -5.31 20.27 -2.44
N ASP A 82 -4.97 21.56 -2.27
CA ASP A 82 -3.78 22.00 -1.53
C ASP A 82 -3.79 21.53 -0.06
N GLU A 83 -4.97 21.42 0.56
CA GLU A 83 -5.14 20.89 1.93
C GLU A 83 -4.61 19.46 2.07
N HIS A 84 -4.56 18.71 0.97
CA HIS A 84 -4.13 17.32 0.95
C HIS A 84 -2.78 17.13 0.23
N ALA A 85 -2.08 18.20 -0.13
CA ALA A 85 -0.84 18.15 -0.91
C ALA A 85 0.20 17.18 -0.31
N GLU A 86 0.37 17.17 1.01
CA GLU A 86 1.31 16.26 1.67
C GLU A 86 0.93 14.78 1.45
N ASN A 87 -0.33 14.41 1.66
CA ASN A 87 -0.83 13.05 1.43
C ASN A 87 -0.74 12.66 -0.05
N THR A 88 -1.03 13.61 -0.96
CA THR A 88 -0.89 13.43 -2.40
C THR A 88 0.55 13.13 -2.81
N VAL A 89 1.53 13.89 -2.29
CA VAL A 89 2.96 13.61 -2.52
C VAL A 89 3.32 12.22 -2.00
N GLN A 90 2.86 11.83 -0.81
CA GLN A 90 3.14 10.50 -0.26
C GLN A 90 2.56 9.37 -1.14
N ALA A 91 1.34 9.53 -1.64
CA ALA A 91 0.70 8.57 -2.55
C ALA A 91 1.46 8.45 -3.88
N LEU A 92 1.89 9.56 -4.47
CA LEU A 92 2.67 9.55 -5.71
C LEU A 92 4.05 8.90 -5.51
N ARG A 93 4.72 9.17 -4.39
CA ARG A 93 5.99 8.50 -4.03
C ARG A 93 5.82 7.01 -3.82
N PHE A 94 4.67 6.57 -3.31
CA PHE A 94 4.33 5.15 -3.25
C PHE A 94 4.21 4.56 -4.65
N GLY A 95 3.50 5.23 -5.57
CA GLY A 95 3.39 4.82 -6.97
C GLY A 95 4.74 4.72 -7.69
N GLU A 96 5.62 5.71 -7.49
CA GLU A 96 6.98 5.73 -8.01
C GLU A 96 7.77 4.48 -7.57
N ARG A 97 7.72 4.14 -6.27
CA ARG A 97 8.37 2.91 -5.77
C ARG A 97 7.74 1.64 -6.32
N CYS A 98 6.42 1.59 -6.49
CA CYS A 98 5.76 0.45 -7.11
C CYS A 98 6.27 0.23 -8.55
N ALA A 99 6.51 1.30 -9.29
CA ALA A 99 6.99 1.23 -10.68
C ALA A 99 8.42 0.68 -10.81
N THR A 100 9.24 0.73 -9.75
CA THR A 100 10.60 0.16 -9.77
C THR A 100 10.65 -1.33 -9.46
N ILE A 101 9.53 -1.95 -9.05
CA ILE A 101 9.51 -3.36 -8.65
C ILE A 101 9.61 -4.25 -9.89
N VAL A 102 10.53 -5.21 -9.84
CA VAL A 102 10.71 -6.21 -10.90
C VAL A 102 9.96 -7.48 -10.53
N ASN A 103 9.11 -7.95 -11.45
CA ASN A 103 8.40 -9.23 -11.35
C ASN A 103 9.02 -10.28 -12.29
N SER A 104 8.74 -11.56 -12.03
CA SER A 104 9.23 -12.71 -12.80
C SER A 104 8.17 -13.33 -13.73
N ALA A 105 7.15 -12.55 -14.10
CA ALA A 105 5.98 -12.97 -14.87
C ALA A 105 6.23 -13.16 -16.38
#